data_AF-A0A2V5ZEA4-F1
#
_entry.id   AF-A0A2V5ZEA4-F1
#
_cell.length_a   1.000
_cell.length_b   1.000
_cell.length_c   1.000
_cell.angle_alpha   90.00
_cell.angle_beta   90.00
_cell.angle_gamma   90.00
#
_symmetry.space_group_name_H-M   'P 1'
#
loop_
_entity.id
_entity.type
_entity.pdbx_description
1 polymer ?
#
loop_
_entity_poly.entity_id
_entity_poly.type
_entity_poly.pdbx_seq_one_letter_code
_entity_poly.pdbx_strand_id
1 'polypeptide(L)'
;MKRRWNWPIWAGFVVVVAGLFSYGFFARFPITRDFPWANLLLFGIGIALLTVGLFRAFGRPQVYRGTIFGSIFAMVAVLLVAFFSYVIFYVLHQVPASAGAPRVGQKAPDFFLLDQNGKPVGLGDLLSNSKGVALIFYRGFW
;
A
#
# COMPACT_ATOMS: atom_id res chain seq x y z
N MET A 1 39.67 -16.58 17.82
CA MET A 1 39.37 -15.39 16.98
C MET A 1 37.95 -14.93 17.24
N LYS A 2 37.72 -13.69 17.72
CA LYS A 2 36.36 -13.14 17.93
C LYS A 2 35.73 -12.86 16.54
N ARG A 3 34.68 -13.61 16.17
CA ARG A 3 33.87 -13.34 14.97
C ARG A 3 33.31 -11.91 15.02
N ARG A 4 33.43 -11.14 13.94
CA ARG A 4 32.93 -9.76 13.83
C ARG A 4 31.40 -9.73 13.75
N TRP A 5 30.81 -8.71 14.37
CA TRP A 5 29.37 -8.44 14.35
C TRP A 5 28.91 -8.02 12.95
N ASN A 6 27.81 -8.61 12.45
CA ASN A 6 27.26 -8.33 11.12
C ASN A 6 26.11 -7.30 11.22
N TRP A 7 26.48 -6.04 11.43
CA TRP A 7 25.53 -4.93 11.60
C TRP A 7 24.50 -4.78 10.46
N PRO A 8 24.85 -4.98 9.17
CA PRO A 8 23.90 -4.88 8.07
C PRO A 8 22.65 -5.74 8.20
N ILE A 9 22.75 -6.93 8.82
CA ILE A 9 21.60 -7.81 9.03
C ILE A 9 20.57 -7.14 9.94
N TRP A 10 21.04 -6.62 11.08
CA TRP A 10 20.19 -5.96 12.07
C TRP A 10 19.63 -4.64 11.54
N ALA A 11 20.49 -3.81 10.94
CA ALA A 11 20.07 -2.56 10.34
C ALA A 11 19.02 -2.78 9.25
N GLY A 12 19.25 -3.75 8.35
CA GLY A 12 18.31 -4.08 7.28
C GLY A 12 16.96 -4.55 7.81
N PHE A 13 16.96 -5.43 8.82
CA PHE A 13 15.72 -5.89 9.44
C PHE A 13 14.94 -4.76 10.12
N VAL A 14 15.62 -3.91 10.90
CA VAL A 14 14.99 -2.75 11.57
C VAL A 14 14.40 -1.79 10.54
N VAL A 15 15.09 -1.55 9.43
CA VAL A 15 14.59 -0.69 8.35
C VAL A 15 13.33 -1.28 7.70
N VAL A 16 13.25 -2.60 7.49
CA VAL A 16 12.02 -3.24 6.97
C VAL A 16 10.87 -3.09 7.97
N VAL A 17 11.10 -3.34 9.26
CA VAL A 17 10.07 -3.18 10.29
C VAL A 17 9.60 -1.72 10.37
N ALA A 18 10.52 -0.76 10.32
CA ALA A 18 10.17 0.66 10.26
C ALA A 18 9.38 1.01 8.99
N GLY A 19 9.74 0.41 7.85
CA GLY A 19 9.01 0.52 6.59
C GLY A 19 7.56 0.05 6.72
N LEU A 20 7.28 -1.01 7.48
CA LEU A 20 5.92 -1.48 7.72
C LEU A 20 5.10 -0.49 8.57
N PHE A 21 5.62 -0.10 9.73
CA PHE A 21 4.87 0.72 10.69
C PHE A 21 4.81 2.22 10.35
N SER A 22 5.68 2.69 9.47
CA SER A 22 5.66 4.10 9.01
C SER A 22 4.52 4.43 8.05
N TYR A 23 3.82 3.44 7.49
CA TYR A 23 2.73 3.67 6.53
C TYR A 23 1.62 4.56 7.09
N GLY A 24 1.20 4.36 8.35
CA GLY A 24 0.14 5.18 8.96
C GLY A 24 0.51 6.65 9.09
N PHE A 25 1.80 6.97 9.16
CA PHE A 25 2.30 8.35 9.11
C PHE A 25 2.30 8.88 7.68
N PHE A 26 2.87 8.12 6.72
CA PHE A 26 2.92 8.54 5.31
C PHE A 26 1.53 8.67 4.67
N ALA A 27 0.55 7.88 5.07
CA ALA A 27 -0.82 7.95 4.56
C ALA A 27 -1.53 9.29 4.86
N ARG A 28 -0.96 10.13 5.75
CA ARG A 28 -1.49 11.48 6.05
C ARG A 28 -1.17 12.50 4.97
N PHE A 29 -0.19 12.22 4.11
CA PHE A 29 0.23 13.12 3.04
C PHE A 29 -0.28 12.61 1.69
N PRO A 30 -0.97 13.46 0.88
CA PRO A 30 -1.54 13.03 -0.40
C PRO A 30 -0.52 12.34 -1.33
N ILE A 31 0.70 12.88 -1.39
CA ILE A 31 1.80 12.38 -2.25
C ILE A 31 2.23 10.94 -1.95
N THR A 32 2.01 10.45 -0.73
CA THR A 32 2.39 9.09 -0.30
C THR A 32 1.17 8.20 -0.01
N ARG A 33 -0.02 8.78 0.06
CA ARG A 33 -1.28 8.06 0.28
C ARG A 33 -1.69 7.26 -0.94
N ASP A 34 -1.60 7.88 -2.12
CA ASP A 34 -2.09 7.26 -3.36
C ASP A 34 -1.13 6.18 -3.88
N PHE A 35 0.16 6.35 -3.62
CA PHE A 35 1.19 5.34 -3.91
C PHE A 35 2.27 5.33 -2.81
N PRO A 36 2.50 4.21 -2.11
CA PRO A 36 3.36 4.15 -0.92
C PRO A 36 4.86 4.08 -1.26
N TRP A 37 5.34 4.92 -2.18
CA TRP A 37 6.73 4.87 -2.68
C TRP A 37 7.77 5.02 -1.55
N ALA A 38 7.48 5.80 -0.52
CA ALA A 38 8.38 5.98 0.62
C ALA A 38 8.60 4.66 1.38
N ASN A 39 7.53 3.88 1.61
CA ASN A 39 7.61 2.56 2.21
C ASN A 39 8.36 1.58 1.30
N LEU A 40 8.12 1.63 -0.01
CA LEU A 40 8.84 0.79 -0.98
C LEU A 40 10.35 1.08 -0.99
N LEU A 41 10.76 2.35 -0.87
CA LEU A 41 12.17 2.72 -0.74
C LEU A 41 12.78 2.18 0.57
N LEU A 42 12.06 2.27 1.70
CA LEU A 42 12.51 1.69 2.96
C LEU A 42 12.68 0.18 2.84
N PHE A 43 11.73 -0.53 2.23
CA PHE A 43 11.88 -1.97 1.98
C PHE A 43 13.05 -2.28 1.06
N GLY A 44 13.24 -1.50 -0.02
CA GLY A 44 14.38 -1.65 -0.93
C GLY A 44 15.73 -1.50 -0.20
N ILE A 45 15.87 -0.47 0.63
CA ILE A 45 17.08 -0.25 1.46
C ILE A 45 17.26 -1.40 2.45
N GLY A 46 16.20 -1.81 3.14
CA GLY A 46 16.23 -2.90 4.11
C GLY A 46 16.64 -4.24 3.48
N ILE A 47 16.07 -4.58 2.32
CA ILE A 47 16.42 -5.78 1.53
C ILE A 47 17.88 -5.70 1.09
N ALA A 48 18.34 -4.58 0.52
CA ALA A 48 19.72 -4.43 0.08
C ALA A 48 20.72 -4.65 1.24
N LEU A 49 20.44 -4.11 2.42
CA LEU A 49 21.25 -4.31 3.62
C LEU A 49 21.26 -5.78 4.09
N LEU A 50 20.10 -6.44 4.07
CA LEU A 50 19.99 -7.86 4.41
C LEU A 50 20.76 -8.73 3.42
N THR A 51 20.65 -8.47 2.12
CA THR A 51 21.39 -9.18 1.07
C THR A 51 22.90 -9.03 1.23
N VAL A 52 23.40 -7.81 1.47
CA VAL A 52 24.83 -7.59 1.79
C VAL A 52 25.24 -8.31 3.07
N GLY A 53 24.38 -8.29 4.10
CA GLY A 53 24.60 -9.01 5.35
C GLY A 53 24.70 -10.52 5.15
N LEU A 54 23.81 -11.12 4.34
CA LEU A 54 23.82 -12.53 4.00
C LEU A 54 25.06 -12.90 3.19
N PHE A 55 25.42 -12.15 2.15
CA PHE A 55 26.64 -12.40 1.38
C PHE A 55 27.89 -12.39 2.26
N ARG A 56 27.97 -11.49 3.25
CA ARG A 56 29.07 -11.49 4.24
C ARG A 56 29.03 -12.71 5.17
N ALA A 57 27.85 -13.14 5.61
CA ALA A 57 27.67 -14.27 6.52
C ALA A 57 27.98 -15.62 5.86
N PHE A 58 27.59 -15.81 4.59
CA PHE A 58 27.81 -17.04 3.82
C PHE A 58 29.17 -17.05 3.11
N GLY A 59 29.70 -15.91 2.66
CA GLY A 59 30.98 -15.82 1.96
C GLY A 59 32.21 -15.89 2.87
N ARG A 60 32.08 -15.51 4.15
CA ARG A 60 33.17 -15.63 5.15
C ARG A 60 32.63 -16.13 6.49
N PRO A 61 32.14 -17.38 6.55
CA PRO A 61 31.47 -17.91 7.74
C PRO A 61 32.42 -18.02 8.95
N GLN A 62 33.73 -18.14 8.75
CA GLN A 62 34.71 -18.15 9.85
C GLN A 62 34.90 -16.78 10.49
N VAL A 63 34.65 -15.68 9.76
CA VAL A 63 34.89 -14.30 10.19
C VAL A 63 33.62 -13.62 10.71
N TYR A 64 32.46 -13.91 10.12
CA TYR A 64 31.17 -13.30 10.48
C TYR A 64 30.21 -14.32 11.11
N ARG A 65 29.48 -13.90 12.16
CA ARG A 65 28.32 -14.65 12.69
C ARG A 65 27.04 -14.17 12.01
N GLY A 66 26.04 -15.04 11.95
CA GLY A 66 24.68 -14.65 11.54
C GLY A 66 24.11 -15.42 10.37
N THR A 67 24.66 -16.58 9.98
CA THR A 67 24.11 -17.39 8.88
C THR A 67 22.67 -17.83 9.16
N ILE A 68 22.39 -18.33 10.37
CA ILE A 68 21.04 -18.75 10.79
C ILE A 68 20.14 -17.52 11.03
N PHE A 69 20.54 -16.64 11.95
CA PHE A 69 19.75 -15.43 12.27
C PHE A 69 19.51 -14.52 11.06
N GLY A 70 20.49 -14.37 10.18
CA GLY A 70 20.37 -13.61 8.94
C GLY A 70 19.38 -14.23 7.98
N SER A 71 19.39 -15.56 7.84
CA SER A 71 18.40 -16.27 7.01
C SER A 71 16.98 -16.13 7.57
N ILE A 72 16.83 -16.24 8.90
CA ILE A 72 15.55 -16.03 9.57
C ILE A 72 15.06 -14.59 9.36
N PHE A 73 15.90 -13.58 9.61
CA PHE A 73 15.50 -12.18 9.43
C PHE A 73 15.22 -11.83 7.98
N ALA A 74 15.96 -12.40 7.02
CA ALA A 74 15.67 -12.22 5.61
C ALA A 74 14.32 -12.85 5.22
N MET A 75 14.04 -14.08 5.68
CA MET A 75 12.75 -14.75 5.45
C MET A 75 11.59 -13.92 6.02
N VAL A 76 11.71 -13.48 7.28
CA VAL A 76 10.69 -12.64 7.92
C VAL A 76 10.54 -11.31 7.18
N ALA A 77 11.63 -10.66 6.79
CA ALA A 77 11.58 -9.42 6.03
C ALA A 77 10.82 -9.58 4.70
N VAL A 78 11.10 -10.65 3.95
CA VAL A 78 10.38 -10.95 2.71
C VAL A 78 8.88 -11.15 2.97
N LEU A 79 8.51 -11.90 4.02
CA LEU A 79 7.11 -12.10 4.40
C LEU A 79 6.42 -10.78 4.78
N LEU A 80 7.10 -9.88 5.52
CA LEU A 80 6.55 -8.58 5.87
C LEU A 80 6.33 -7.69 4.64
N VAL A 81 7.27 -7.69 3.70
CA VAL A 81 7.16 -6.93 2.43
C VAL A 81 6.04 -7.49 1.56
N ALA A 82 5.93 -8.83 1.46
CA ALA A 82 4.86 -9.49 0.73
C ALA A 82 3.49 -9.21 1.35
N PHE A 83 3.38 -9.31 2.68
CA PHE A 83 2.17 -8.98 3.42
C PHE A 83 1.75 -7.52 3.21
N PHE A 84 2.69 -6.58 3.34
CA PHE A 84 2.42 -5.17 3.08
C PHE A 84 1.91 -4.96 1.65
N SER A 85 2.58 -5.55 0.66
CA SER A 85 2.21 -5.42 -0.74
C SER A 85 0.82 -6.00 -1.01
N TYR A 86 0.51 -7.16 -0.45
CA TYR A 86 -0.81 -7.79 -0.57
C TYR A 86 -1.91 -6.91 0.04
N VAL A 87 -1.72 -6.40 1.26
CA VAL A 87 -2.73 -5.55 1.89
C VAL A 87 -2.94 -4.26 1.10
N ILE A 88 -1.86 -3.55 0.77
CA ILE A 88 -1.95 -2.22 0.16
C ILE A 88 -2.43 -2.29 -1.29
N PHE A 89 -1.84 -3.15 -2.12
CA PHE A 89 -2.11 -3.16 -3.56
C PHE A 89 -3.29 -4.06 -3.96
N TYR A 90 -3.66 -5.03 -3.12
CA TYR A 90 -4.78 -5.93 -3.42
C TYR A 90 -5.97 -5.70 -2.50
N VAL A 91 -5.83 -5.90 -1.19
CA VAL A 91 -6.97 -5.86 -0.25
C VAL A 91 -7.64 -4.48 -0.23
N LEU A 92 -6.86 -3.41 -0.11
CA LEU A 92 -7.41 -2.04 -0.03
C LEU A 92 -7.96 -1.51 -1.35
N HIS A 93 -7.62 -2.14 -2.47
CA HIS A 93 -8.09 -1.77 -3.81
C HIS A 93 -9.33 -2.56 -4.24
N GLN A 94 -9.82 -3.48 -3.41
CA GLN A 94 -11.05 -4.19 -3.72
C GLN A 94 -12.25 -3.26 -3.58
N VAL A 95 -13.01 -3.13 -4.66
CA VAL A 95 -14.29 -2.43 -4.69
C VAL A 95 -15.41 -3.46 -4.76
N PRO A 96 -16.48 -3.33 -3.96
CA PRO A 96 -17.63 -4.23 -4.04
C PRO A 96 -18.20 -4.27 -5.45
N ALA A 97 -18.64 -5.45 -5.88
CA ALA A 97 -19.28 -5.61 -7.19
C ALA A 97 -20.56 -4.76 -7.26
N SER A 98 -20.71 -3.97 -8.32
CA SER A 98 -21.90 -3.14 -8.57
C SER A 98 -23.03 -3.97 -9.21
N ALA A 99 -23.48 -5.02 -8.53
CA ALA A 99 -24.47 -5.97 -9.09
C ALA A 99 -25.80 -5.31 -9.50
N GLY A 100 -26.18 -4.20 -8.85
CA GLY A 100 -27.37 -3.41 -9.16
C GLY A 100 -27.16 -2.25 -10.14
N ALA A 101 -25.99 -2.14 -10.79
CA ALA A 101 -25.74 -1.05 -11.73
C ALA A 101 -26.66 -1.14 -12.96
N PRO A 102 -27.28 -0.03 -13.40
CA PRO A 102 -28.10 0.00 -14.60
C PRO A 102 -27.28 -0.39 -15.84
N ARG A 103 -27.87 -1.20 -16.73
CA ARG A 103 -27.27 -1.57 -18.02
C ARG A 103 -27.61 -0.53 -19.09
N VAL A 104 -26.85 -0.52 -20.18
CA VAL A 104 -27.15 0.31 -21.36
C VAL A 104 -28.58 0.04 -21.84
N GLY A 105 -29.35 1.11 -22.06
CA GLY A 105 -30.76 1.02 -22.47
C GLY A 105 -31.75 0.83 -21.32
N GLN A 106 -31.30 0.57 -20.09
CA GLN A 106 -32.18 0.60 -18.92
C GLN A 106 -32.37 2.03 -18.43
N LYS A 107 -33.59 2.35 -17.98
CA LYS A 107 -33.87 3.64 -17.33
C LYS A 107 -33.04 3.74 -16.05
N ALA A 108 -32.25 4.81 -15.94
CA ALA A 108 -31.50 5.10 -14.71
C ALA A 108 -32.48 5.29 -13.54
N PRO A 109 -32.21 4.69 -12.36
CA PRO A 109 -32.97 4.95 -11.15
C PRO A 109 -32.97 6.43 -10.83
N ASP A 110 -34.14 6.94 -10.43
CA ASP A 110 -34.24 8.31 -9.94
C ASP A 110 -33.55 8.44 -8.58
N PHE A 111 -33.06 9.63 -8.28
CA PHE A 111 -32.41 9.93 -7.00
C PHE A 111 -32.68 11.37 -6.60
N PHE A 112 -32.59 11.63 -5.30
CA PHE A 112 -32.49 12.97 -4.73
C PHE A 112 -31.31 12.96 -3.77
N LEU A 113 -30.28 13.73 -4.09
CA LEU A 113 -29.06 13.87 -3.29
C LEU A 113 -28.84 15.33 -2.94
N LEU A 114 -28.14 15.58 -1.84
CA LEU A 114 -27.74 16.93 -1.47
C LEU A 114 -26.48 17.34 -2.24
N ASP A 115 -26.46 18.56 -2.76
CA ASP A 115 -25.24 19.18 -3.27
C ASP A 115 -24.34 19.67 -2.12
N GLN A 116 -23.20 20.27 -2.46
CA GLN A 116 -22.25 20.84 -1.50
C GLN A 116 -22.81 21.98 -0.63
N ASN A 117 -23.96 22.56 -0.99
CA ASN A 117 -24.63 23.61 -0.23
C ASN A 117 -25.85 23.09 0.57
N GLY A 118 -26.08 21.77 0.57
CA GLY A 118 -27.24 21.16 1.21
C GLY A 118 -28.55 21.32 0.44
N LYS A 119 -28.48 21.70 -0.84
CA LYS A 119 -29.66 21.80 -1.70
C LYS A 119 -29.99 20.43 -2.29
N PRO A 120 -31.25 19.99 -2.24
CA PRO A 120 -31.68 18.78 -2.95
C PRO A 120 -31.54 18.94 -4.46
N VAL A 121 -30.92 17.94 -5.11
CA VAL A 121 -30.74 17.83 -6.56
C VAL A 121 -31.23 16.45 -7.00
N GLY A 122 -32.23 16.44 -7.89
CA GLY A 122 -32.76 15.21 -8.48
C GLY A 122 -32.24 14.92 -9.89
N LEU A 123 -32.33 13.67 -10.34
CA LEU A 123 -31.98 13.30 -11.72
C LEU A 123 -32.86 14.04 -12.75
N GLY A 124 -34.16 14.20 -12.44
CA GLY A 124 -35.10 14.95 -13.26
C GLY A 124 -34.70 16.42 -13.45
N ASP A 125 -34.21 17.07 -12.39
CA ASP A 125 -33.79 18.48 -12.43
C ASP A 125 -32.56 18.66 -13.35
N LEU A 126 -31.63 17.71 -13.30
CA LEU A 126 -30.42 17.70 -14.13
C LEU A 126 -30.76 17.47 -15.61
N LEU A 127 -31.68 16.55 -15.91
CA LEU A 127 -32.13 16.26 -17.28
C LEU A 127 -33.02 17.37 -17.85
N SER A 128 -33.76 18.10 -17.02
CA SER A 128 -34.60 19.20 -17.50
C SER A 128 -33.76 20.34 -18.11
N ASN A 129 -32.52 20.50 -17.65
CA ASN A 129 -31.59 21.54 -18.08
C ASN A 129 -30.48 21.04 -19.03
N SER A 130 -30.48 19.76 -19.41
CA SER A 130 -29.41 19.15 -20.21
C SER A 130 -29.89 18.03 -21.14
N LYS A 131 -29.11 17.72 -22.18
CA LYS A 131 -29.40 16.59 -23.07
C LYS A 131 -28.94 15.24 -22.50
N GLY A 132 -28.25 15.25 -21.36
CA GLY A 132 -27.68 14.07 -20.73
C GLY A 132 -26.87 14.41 -19.49
N VAL A 133 -26.74 13.44 -18.60
CA VAL A 133 -26.12 13.60 -17.29
C VAL A 133 -25.02 12.54 -17.14
N ALA A 134 -23.83 12.96 -16.72
CA ALA A 134 -22.74 12.06 -16.34
C ALA A 134 -22.74 11.88 -14.81
N LEU A 135 -22.92 10.64 -14.35
CA LEU A 135 -22.86 10.30 -12.93
C LEU A 135 -21.48 9.72 -12.60
N ILE A 136 -20.74 10.40 -11.73
CA ILE A 136 -19.40 9.98 -11.29
C ILE A 136 -19.49 9.51 -9.85
N PHE A 137 -19.35 8.20 -9.64
CA PHE A 137 -19.30 7.60 -8.30
C PHE A 137 -17.85 7.55 -7.83
N TYR A 138 -17.59 8.05 -6.64
CA TYR A 138 -16.26 8.03 -6.01
C TYR A 138 -16.38 7.66 -4.52
N ARG A 139 -15.35 7.02 -3.98
CA ARG A 139 -15.35 6.49 -2.59
C ARG A 139 -15.48 7.57 -1.52
N GLY A 140 -14.92 8.74 -1.78
CA GLY A 140 -14.94 9.88 -0.88
C GLY A 140 -14.18 11.06 -1.45
N PHE A 141 -14.54 12.25 -0.98
CA PHE A 141 -13.85 13.50 -1.26
C PHE A 141 -13.11 13.89 0.03
N TRP A 142 -11.78 14.02 -0.04
CA TRP A 142 -10.89 14.19 1.11
C TRP A 142 -10.02 15.42 0.94
#